data_AF-A0A7J4DNQ7-F1
#
_entry.id   AF-A0A7J4DNQ7-F1
#
_cell.length_a   1.000
_cell.length_b   1.000
_cell.length_c   1.000
_cell.angle_alpha   90.00
_cell.angle_beta   90.00
_cell.angle_gamma   90.00
#
_symmetry.space_group_name_H-M   'P 1'
#
loop_
_entity.id
_entity.type
_entity.pdbx_description
1 polymer ?
#
loop_
_entity_poly.entity_id
_entity_poly.type
_entity_poly.pdbx_seq_one_letter_code
_entity_poly.pdbx_strand_id
1 'polypeptide(L)'
;MADSYIEDKMAKVRAAKKPAEYKNIHPAVKDLDDDHPASLKIVKEWERHNRTLIKELRYKWRRMEKGKEKDKVQREIRNREDYLNSIKTYLGTAVWRDLFWGKDMENKTHFVCLATAYDVDGIQKKTPRTRYTRRLFIEDNVV
;
A
#
# COMPACT_ATOMS: atom_id res chain seq x y z
N MET A 1 -41.67 9.62 3.22
CA MET A 1 -41.66 8.62 4.31
C MET A 1 -40.98 7.30 3.95
N ALA A 2 -40.77 6.95 2.67
CA ALA A 2 -40.06 5.72 2.28
C ALA A 2 -38.52 5.85 2.37
N ASP A 3 -37.96 7.03 2.07
CA ASP A 3 -36.51 7.23 2.01
C ASP A 3 -35.83 7.14 3.39
N SER A 4 -36.45 7.67 4.45
CA SER A 4 -35.91 7.64 5.81
C SER A 4 -35.80 6.22 6.39
N TYR A 5 -36.68 5.31 5.95
CA TYR A 5 -36.64 3.91 6.36
C TYR A 5 -35.50 3.14 5.68
N ILE A 6 -35.18 3.50 4.44
CA ILE A 6 -34.04 2.93 3.71
C ILE A 6 -32.73 3.44 4.33
N GLU A 7 -32.65 4.72 4.67
CA GLU A 7 -31.49 5.32 5.35
C GLU A 7 -31.21 4.69 6.71
N ASP A 8 -32.24 4.50 7.55
CA ASP A 8 -32.11 3.86 8.87
C ASP A 8 -31.72 2.38 8.76
N LYS A 9 -32.24 1.66 7.75
CA LYS A 9 -31.77 0.30 7.43
C LYS A 9 -30.32 0.27 6.99
N MET A 10 -29.90 1.21 6.14
CA MET A 10 -28.51 1.28 5.67
C MET A 10 -27.55 1.68 6.79
N ALA A 11 -27.97 2.53 7.73
CA ALA A 11 -27.22 2.87 8.94
C ALA A 11 -27.07 1.66 9.87
N LYS A 12 -28.13 0.90 10.10
CA LYS A 12 -28.10 -0.36 10.88
C LYS A 12 -27.22 -1.42 10.21
N VAL A 13 -27.24 -1.53 8.88
CA VAL A 13 -26.36 -2.43 8.12
C VAL A 13 -24.89 -1.98 8.17
N ARG A 14 -24.62 -0.66 8.21
CA ARG A 14 -23.26 -0.12 8.40
C ARG A 14 -22.75 -0.39 9.82
N ALA A 15 -23.58 -0.20 10.84
CA ALA A 15 -23.25 -0.46 12.24
C ALA A 15 -23.09 -1.96 12.56
N ALA A 16 -23.84 -2.83 11.87
CA ALA A 16 -23.77 -4.28 12.03
C ALA A 16 -22.68 -4.96 11.19
N LYS A 17 -21.93 -4.21 10.36
CA LYS A 17 -20.72 -4.76 9.72
C LYS A 17 -19.66 -4.95 10.79
N LYS A 18 -19.62 -6.16 11.33
CA LYS A 18 -18.44 -6.69 12.01
C LYS A 18 -17.21 -6.32 11.17
N PRO A 19 -16.10 -5.82 11.77
CA PRO A 19 -14.88 -5.57 11.03
C PRO A 19 -14.56 -6.87 10.31
N ALA A 20 -14.48 -6.82 8.98
CA ALA A 20 -14.34 -8.01 8.17
C ALA A 20 -13.11 -8.79 8.67
N GLU A 21 -13.32 -10.01 9.18
CA GLU A 21 -12.24 -10.85 9.67
C GLU A 21 -11.41 -11.31 8.48
N TYR A 22 -10.33 -10.60 8.23
CA TYR A 22 -9.39 -11.00 7.21
C TYR A 22 -8.43 -12.04 7.79
N LYS A 23 -8.76 -13.32 7.55
CA LYS A 23 -7.93 -14.46 7.96
C LYS A 23 -6.50 -14.43 7.39
N ASN A 24 -6.29 -13.67 6.31
CA ASN A 24 -5.01 -13.60 5.58
C ASN A 24 -4.26 -12.28 5.78
N ILE A 25 -4.59 -11.50 6.81
CA ILE A 25 -3.91 -10.23 7.10
C ILE A 25 -2.98 -10.39 8.29
N HIS A 26 -1.76 -9.88 8.12
CA HIS A 26 -0.74 -9.93 9.16
C HIS A 26 -1.21 -9.18 10.42
N PRO A 27 -1.06 -9.76 11.62
CA PRO A 27 -1.50 -9.14 12.89
C PRO A 27 -1.04 -7.69 13.04
N ALA A 28 0.24 -7.41 12.75
CA ALA A 28 0.79 -6.05 12.82
C ALA A 28 -0.03 -5.02 12.02
N VAL A 29 -0.52 -5.35 10.81
CA VAL A 29 -1.33 -4.42 10.00
C VAL A 29 -2.76 -4.29 10.53
N LYS A 30 -3.26 -5.33 11.21
CA LYS A 30 -4.60 -5.33 11.82
C LYS A 30 -4.65 -4.48 13.10
N ASP A 31 -3.54 -4.44 13.83
CA ASP A 31 -3.42 -3.72 15.10
C ASP A 31 -3.08 -2.22 14.91
N LEU A 32 -2.79 -1.80 13.66
CA LEU A 32 -2.62 -0.39 13.31
C LEU A 32 -3.93 0.39 13.45
N ASP A 33 -3.82 1.64 13.88
CA ASP A 33 -4.96 2.57 13.95
C ASP A 33 -5.52 2.90 12.56
N ASP A 34 -6.79 3.30 12.50
CA ASP A 34 -7.50 3.64 11.27
C ASP A 34 -6.93 4.91 10.60
N ASP A 35 -6.34 5.82 11.39
CA ASP A 35 -5.72 7.07 10.92
C ASP A 35 -4.27 6.88 10.44
N HIS A 36 -3.66 5.72 10.69
CA HIS A 36 -2.31 5.45 10.25
C HIS A 36 -2.25 5.43 8.71
N PRO A 37 -1.29 6.09 8.04
CA PRO A 37 -1.23 6.17 6.58
C PRO A 37 -1.13 4.82 5.87
N ALA A 38 -0.57 3.81 6.56
CA ALA A 38 -0.51 2.41 6.11
C ALA A 38 -1.64 1.51 6.64
N SER A 39 -2.67 2.10 7.26
CA SER A 39 -3.78 1.36 7.83
C SER A 39 -4.46 0.48 6.80
N LEU A 40 -5.00 -0.64 7.26
CA LEU A 40 -5.77 -1.57 6.47
C LEU A 40 -6.88 -0.89 5.66
N LYS A 41 -7.55 0.11 6.25
CA LYS A 41 -8.64 0.87 5.61
C LYS A 41 -8.13 1.64 4.40
N ILE A 42 -7.05 2.40 4.57
CA ILE A 42 -6.44 3.25 3.54
C ILE A 42 -5.82 2.39 2.43
N VAL A 43 -5.06 1.36 2.79
CA VAL A 43 -4.40 0.48 1.82
C VAL A 43 -5.41 -0.25 0.93
N LYS A 44 -6.58 -0.63 1.49
CA LYS A 44 -7.67 -1.21 0.70
C LYS A 44 -8.36 -0.20 -0.20
N GLU A 45 -8.41 1.06 0.19
CA GLU A 45 -8.88 2.13 -0.72
C GLU A 45 -7.94 2.26 -1.92
N TRP A 46 -6.63 2.24 -1.69
CA TRP A 46 -5.62 2.26 -2.76
C TRP A 46 -5.75 1.05 -3.69
N GLU A 47 -5.97 -0.15 -3.15
CA GLU A 47 -6.22 -1.37 -3.93
C GLU A 47 -7.45 -1.19 -4.85
N ARG A 48 -8.54 -0.63 -4.33
CA ARG A 48 -9.80 -0.42 -5.06
C ARG A 48 -9.65 0.62 -6.17
N HIS A 49 -8.94 1.71 -5.87
CA HIS A 49 -8.64 2.78 -6.83
C HIS A 49 -7.80 2.26 -7.99
N ASN A 50 -6.67 1.60 -7.70
CA ASN A 50 -5.76 1.08 -8.72
C ASN A 50 -6.41 -0.02 -9.58
N ARG A 51 -7.27 -0.87 -9.00
CA ARG A 51 -8.06 -1.84 -9.79
C ARG A 51 -9.02 -1.19 -10.77
N THR A 52 -9.58 -0.02 -10.43
CA THR A 52 -10.49 0.72 -11.30
C THR A 52 -9.71 1.38 -12.44
N LEU A 53 -8.60 2.05 -12.11
CA LEU A 53 -7.70 2.65 -13.09
C LEU A 53 -7.15 1.64 -14.10
N ILE A 54 -6.74 0.44 -13.66
CA ILE A 54 -6.27 -0.61 -14.57
C ILE A 54 -7.35 -0.99 -15.60
N LYS A 55 -8.63 -1.06 -15.19
CA LYS A 55 -9.72 -1.37 -16.12
C LYS A 55 -9.88 -0.28 -17.17
N GLU A 56 -9.83 0.99 -16.75
CA GLU A 56 -9.89 2.15 -17.64
C GLU A 56 -8.71 2.20 -18.61
N LEU A 57 -7.48 2.00 -18.10
CA LEU A 57 -6.27 1.97 -18.91
C LEU A 57 -6.27 0.81 -19.90
N ARG A 58 -6.71 -0.39 -19.48
CA ARG A 58 -6.87 -1.54 -20.38
C ARG A 58 -7.90 -1.26 -21.47
N TYR A 59 -8.99 -0.57 -21.15
CA TYR A 59 -9.99 -0.16 -22.14
C TYR A 59 -9.45 0.89 -23.13
N LYS A 60 -8.66 1.85 -22.65
CA LYS A 60 -7.92 2.81 -23.51
C LYS A 60 -6.92 2.08 -24.41
N TRP A 61 -6.07 1.22 -23.84
CA TRP A 61 -5.04 0.47 -24.57
C TRP A 61 -5.59 -0.37 -25.72
N ARG A 62 -6.76 -1.00 -25.55
CA ARG A 62 -7.41 -1.79 -26.62
C ARG A 62 -7.83 -0.94 -27.82
N ARG A 63 -8.20 0.31 -27.60
CA ARG A 63 -8.71 1.23 -28.65
C ARG A 63 -7.62 2.07 -29.31
N MET A 64 -6.40 2.04 -28.78
CA MET A 64 -5.27 2.74 -29.37
C MET A 64 -4.60 1.94 -30.48
N GLU A 65 -4.15 2.67 -31.51
CA GLU A 65 -3.30 2.14 -32.56
C GLU A 65 -1.92 1.75 -32.04
N LYS A 66 -1.19 0.91 -32.78
CA LYS A 66 0.16 0.51 -32.41
C LYS A 66 1.09 1.72 -32.49
N GLY A 67 1.86 1.96 -31.43
CA GLY A 67 2.81 3.06 -31.38
C GLY A 67 3.33 3.33 -29.97
N LYS A 68 4.24 4.29 -29.86
CA LYS A 68 4.91 4.66 -28.60
C LYS A 68 3.93 5.03 -27.48
N GLU A 69 2.80 5.64 -27.82
CA GLU A 69 1.71 5.99 -26.90
C GLU A 69 1.07 4.74 -26.26
N LYS A 70 0.84 3.71 -27.08
CA LYS A 70 0.28 2.44 -26.62
C LYS A 70 1.23 1.71 -25.68
N ASP A 71 2.53 1.75 -25.97
CA ASP A 71 3.56 1.17 -25.10
C ASP A 71 3.70 1.92 -23.77
N LYS A 72 3.51 3.26 -23.76
CA LYS A 72 3.44 4.04 -22.51
C LYS A 72 2.27 3.58 -21.64
N VAL A 73 1.07 3.44 -22.21
CA VAL A 73 -0.10 2.98 -21.45
C VAL A 73 0.08 1.53 -20.99
N GLN A 74 0.69 0.66 -21.80
CA GLN A 74 1.00 -0.70 -21.37
C GLN A 74 1.96 -0.74 -20.18
N ARG A 75 2.99 0.10 -20.17
CA ARG A 75 3.91 0.24 -19.03
C ARG A 75 3.17 0.72 -17.78
N GLU A 76 2.29 1.70 -17.91
CA GLU A 76 1.48 2.17 -16.79
C GLU A 76 0.59 1.06 -16.22
N ILE A 77 -0.05 0.25 -17.06
CA ILE A 77 -0.84 -0.90 -16.62
C ILE A 77 0.02 -1.87 -15.80
N ARG A 78 1.23 -2.21 -16.29
CA ARG A 78 2.15 -3.11 -15.60
C ARG A 78 2.60 -2.55 -14.25
N ASN A 79 2.99 -1.27 -14.21
CA ASN A 79 3.38 -0.60 -12.96
C ASN A 79 2.27 -0.69 -11.91
N ARG A 80 1.01 -0.48 -12.30
CA ARG A 80 -0.15 -0.54 -11.39
C ARG A 80 -0.46 -1.97 -10.95
N GLU A 81 -0.22 -2.96 -11.80
CA GLU A 81 -0.35 -4.39 -11.44
C GLU A 81 0.72 -4.82 -10.45
N ASP A 82 1.96 -4.38 -10.64
CA ASP A 82 3.05 -4.61 -9.68
C ASP A 82 2.75 -3.94 -8.34
N TYR A 83 2.18 -2.74 -8.36
CA TYR A 83 1.72 -2.05 -7.15
C TYR A 83 0.64 -2.83 -6.38
N LEU A 84 -0.33 -3.44 -7.07
CA LEU A 84 -1.33 -4.31 -6.44
C LEU A 84 -0.70 -5.56 -5.81
N ASN A 85 0.34 -6.12 -6.43
CA ASN A 85 1.09 -7.24 -5.86
C ASN A 85 1.88 -6.81 -4.60
N SER A 86 2.46 -5.61 -4.61
CA SER A 86 3.09 -5.00 -3.43
C SER A 86 2.10 -4.84 -2.28
N ILE A 87 0.89 -4.32 -2.55
CA ILE A 87 -0.18 -4.20 -1.55
C ILE A 87 -0.58 -5.57 -0.98
N LYS A 88 -0.81 -6.56 -1.85
CA LYS A 88 -1.16 -7.92 -1.41
C LYS A 88 -0.08 -8.53 -0.51
N THR A 89 1.19 -8.32 -0.87
CA THR A 89 2.33 -8.77 -0.07
C THR A 89 2.34 -8.08 1.29
N TYR A 90 2.17 -6.75 1.32
CA TYR A 90 2.12 -5.97 2.56
C TYR A 90 1.00 -6.46 3.49
N LEU A 91 -0.21 -6.64 2.97
CA LEU A 91 -1.34 -7.13 3.79
C LEU A 91 -1.04 -8.51 4.40
N GLY A 92 -0.30 -9.38 3.70
CA GLY A 92 0.04 -10.72 4.19
C GLY A 92 1.25 -10.79 5.13
N THR A 93 2.25 -9.91 4.97
CA THR A 93 3.53 -9.99 5.70
C THR A 93 3.83 -8.79 6.59
N ALA A 94 3.01 -7.74 6.56
CA ALA A 94 3.29 -6.41 7.11
C ALA A 94 4.55 -5.73 6.56
N VAL A 95 5.19 -6.29 5.52
CA VAL A 95 6.42 -5.73 4.93
C VAL A 95 6.09 -5.10 3.60
N TRP A 96 6.32 -3.79 3.50
CA TRP A 96 6.19 -3.07 2.24
C TRP A 96 7.43 -3.26 1.38
N ARG A 97 7.25 -3.69 0.12
CA ARG A 97 8.36 -3.95 -0.82
C ARG A 97 8.57 -2.83 -1.85
N ASP A 98 7.69 -1.85 -1.92
CA ASP A 98 7.76 -0.84 -2.98
C ASP A 98 8.45 0.47 -2.57
N LEU A 99 9.16 1.10 -3.50
CA LEU A 99 9.82 2.38 -3.25
C LEU A 99 8.83 3.52 -3.12
N PHE A 100 7.62 3.35 -3.65
CA PHE A 100 6.56 4.34 -3.61
C PHE A 100 5.33 3.82 -2.87
N TRP A 101 4.54 4.74 -2.34
CA TRP A 101 3.29 4.46 -1.64
C TRP A 101 2.30 5.62 -1.82
N GLY A 102 1.05 5.43 -1.41
CA GLY A 102 -0.03 6.40 -1.65
C GLY A 102 -0.99 5.94 -2.72
N LYS A 103 -2.05 6.72 -2.94
CA LYS A 103 -3.16 6.33 -3.83
C LYS A 103 -2.70 6.18 -5.27
N ASP A 104 -1.85 7.10 -5.71
CA ASP A 104 -1.29 7.16 -7.05
C ASP A 104 0.23 6.94 -7.09
N MET A 105 0.82 6.45 -5.99
CA MET A 105 2.27 6.28 -5.78
C MET A 105 3.03 7.62 -5.62
N GLU A 106 2.38 8.62 -5.01
CA GLU A 106 2.92 9.97 -4.83
C GLU A 106 4.06 10.05 -3.81
N ASN A 107 4.08 9.18 -2.81
CA ASN A 107 5.01 9.27 -1.69
C ASN A 107 6.18 8.31 -1.86
N LYS A 108 7.37 8.71 -1.39
CA LYS A 108 8.59 7.91 -1.47
C LYS A 108 8.90 7.26 -0.12
N THR A 109 9.25 5.98 -0.18
CA THR A 109 9.75 5.22 0.97
C THR A 109 11.20 5.59 1.23
N HIS A 110 11.53 5.89 2.49
CA HIS A 110 12.89 6.16 2.93
C HIS A 110 13.47 4.96 3.68
N PHE A 111 14.77 4.73 3.52
CA PHE A 111 15.48 3.70 4.26
C PHE A 111 16.11 4.33 5.50
N VAL A 112 15.71 3.83 6.67
CA VAL A 112 16.30 4.21 7.96
C VAL A 112 17.21 3.08 8.46
N CYS A 113 18.29 3.45 9.14
CA CYS A 113 19.18 2.49 9.78
C CYS A 113 18.74 2.33 11.23
N LEU A 114 18.25 1.14 11.59
CA LEU A 114 17.80 0.83 12.95
C LEU A 114 18.95 0.51 13.90
N ALA A 115 19.94 -0.23 13.40
CA ALA A 115 21.08 -0.68 14.18
C ALA A 115 22.35 -0.41 13.38
N THR A 116 23.25 0.36 13.98
CA THR A 116 24.57 0.61 13.44
C THR A 116 25.44 -0.63 13.64
N ALA A 117 26.16 -1.05 12.60
CA ALA A 117 27.16 -2.10 12.77
C ALA A 117 28.44 -1.52 13.37
N TYR A 118 28.98 -2.22 14.36
CA TYR A 118 30.25 -1.92 15.01
C TYR A 118 31.31 -2.93 14.57
N ASP A 119 32.57 -2.51 14.57
CA ASP A 119 33.69 -3.43 14.40
C ASP A 119 34.03 -4.17 15.70
N VAL A 120 34.95 -5.13 15.64
CA VAL A 120 35.48 -5.83 16.83
C VAL A 120 36.04 -4.85 17.87
N ASP A 121 36.58 -3.71 17.41
CA ASP A 121 37.11 -2.63 18.25
C ASP A 121 36.03 -1.64 18.73
N GLY A 122 34.75 -1.90 18.48
CA GLY A 122 33.64 -1.04 18.92
C GLY A 122 33.46 0.25 18.11
N ILE A 123 34.20 0.42 17.01
CA ILE A 123 34.07 1.61 16.14
C ILE A 123 32.89 1.42 15.18
N GLN A 124 32.02 2.43 15.09
CA GLN A 124 30.90 2.42 14.15
C GLN A 124 31.39 2.38 12.70
N LYS A 125 30.93 1.38 11.93
CA LYS A 125 31.28 1.25 10.51
C LYS A 125 30.60 2.37 9.71
N LYS A 126 31.40 3.30 9.17
CA LYS A 126 30.92 4.45 8.38
C LYS A 126 30.55 4.10 6.94
N THR A 127 30.95 2.92 6.46
CA THR A 127 30.74 2.47 5.09
C THR A 127 29.25 2.25 4.78
N PRO A 128 28.71 2.70 3.63
CA PRO A 128 27.28 2.58 3.30
C PRO A 128 26.75 1.13 3.24
N ARG A 129 27.62 0.14 3.03
CA ARG A 129 27.26 -1.26 2.73
C ARG A 129 27.21 -2.19 3.95
N THR A 130 27.60 -1.71 5.14
CA THR A 130 27.69 -2.51 6.38
C THR A 130 26.59 -2.19 7.40
N ARG A 131 25.58 -1.39 7.04
CA ARG A 131 24.45 -1.08 7.92
C ARG A 131 23.36 -2.12 7.74
N TYR A 132 22.89 -2.75 8.82
CA TYR A 132 21.69 -3.59 8.77
C TYR A 132 20.51 -2.68 8.44
N THR A 133 20.01 -2.81 7.21
CA THR A 133 18.86 -2.05 6.72
C THR A 133 17.64 -2.94 6.82
N ARG A 134 16.78 -2.68 7.81
CA ARG A 134 15.42 -3.22 7.80
C ARG A 134 14.53 -2.18 7.15
N ARG A 135 13.66 -2.63 6.25
CA ARG A 135 12.68 -1.77 5.61
C ARG A 135 11.54 -1.54 6.59
N LEU A 136 11.47 -0.34 7.15
CA LEU A 136 10.32 0.11 7.92
C LEU A 136 9.41 0.93 7.02
N PHE A 137 8.11 0.76 7.23
CA PHE A 137 7.08 1.51 6.54
C PHE A 137 6.65 2.68 7.42
N ILE A 138 6.44 3.81 6.76
CA ILE A 138 5.76 5.04 7.18
C ILE A 138 5.62 5.22 8.71
N GLU A 139 6.56 5.97 9.28
CA GLU A 139 6.49 6.60 10.60
C GLU A 139 6.44 5.69 11.84
N ASP A 140 7.43 4.81 12.00
CA ASP A 140 7.98 4.50 13.34
C ASP A 140 8.84 5.68 13.88
N ASN A 141 8.44 6.93 13.59
CA ASN A 141 9.20 8.15 13.90
C ASN A 141 8.27 9.30 14.34
N VAL A 142 7.30 9.01 15.21
CA VAL A 142 6.92 10.00 16.23
C VAL A 142 8.01 9.89 17.30
N VAL A 143 8.97 10.82 17.25
CA VAL A 143 10.03 11.16 18.23
C VAL A 143 10.44 10.08 19.22
#